data_AF-A0A5N8YN38-F1
#
_entry.id   AF-A0A5N8YN38-F1
#
_cell.length_a   1.000
_cell.length_b   1.000
_cell.length_c   1.000
_cell.angle_alpha   90.00
_cell.angle_beta   90.00
_cell.angle_gamma   90.00
#
_symmetry.space_group_name_H-M   'P 1'
#
loop_
_entity.id
_entity.type
_entity.pdbx_description
1 polymer ?
#
loop_
_entity_poly.entity_id
_entity_poly.type
_entity_poly.pdbx_seq_one_letter_code
_entity_poly.pdbx_strand_id
1 'polypeptide(L)'
;MEWPPRYTDDFIPDPDQEYWSPELETMAPAERDSHILNKLQNQVRYVYQNSGFYQEFYKDSAVDPANISSLEEFSQLRILTKEDIRREQELHPPYGRFLCIPPKDIFRVHGTSGTTGRPTVFGIGMDDWDRIAEAHA
;
A
#
# COMPACT_ATOMS: atom_id res chain seq x y z
N MET A 1 16.43 -1.75 -0.33
CA MET A 1 15.58 -2.46 -1.31
C MET A 1 14.82 -1.47 -2.16
N GLU A 2 14.51 -1.85 -3.38
CA GLU A 2 13.68 -1.07 -4.30
C GLU A 2 12.28 -0.81 -3.70
N TRP A 3 11.74 0.37 -3.98
CA TRP A 3 10.35 0.70 -3.71
C TRP A 3 9.72 1.23 -5.01
N PRO A 4 8.55 0.72 -5.44
CA PRO A 4 7.86 -0.45 -4.90
C PRO A 4 8.70 -1.74 -5.00
N PRO A 5 8.51 -2.73 -4.10
CA PRO A 5 9.29 -3.96 -4.17
C PRO A 5 9.00 -4.71 -5.47
N ARG A 6 10.03 -5.37 -6.00
CA ARG A 6 9.94 -6.29 -7.13
C ARG A 6 10.58 -7.60 -6.71
N TYR A 7 9.86 -8.68 -6.97
CA TYR A 7 10.28 -10.05 -6.64
C TYR A 7 10.51 -10.78 -7.95
N THR A 8 11.45 -11.73 -7.96
CA THR A 8 11.64 -12.60 -9.12
C THR A 8 10.71 -13.81 -8.97
N ASP A 9 10.17 -14.29 -10.09
CA ASP A 9 9.25 -15.42 -10.13
C ASP A 9 9.96 -16.78 -10.07
N ASP A 10 11.29 -16.77 -10.04
CA ASP A 10 12.17 -17.94 -10.05
C ASP A 10 12.90 -18.18 -8.72
N PHE A 11 12.71 -17.32 -7.72
CA PHE A 11 13.32 -17.53 -6.41
C PHE A 11 12.66 -18.70 -5.69
N ILE A 12 13.48 -19.68 -5.31
CA ILE A 12 13.09 -20.81 -4.48
C ILE A 12 14.20 -20.95 -3.42
N PRO A 13 13.88 -20.88 -2.12
CA PRO A 13 14.87 -21.04 -1.07
C PRO A 13 15.44 -22.48 -1.07
N ASP A 14 16.63 -22.65 -0.47
CA ASP A 14 17.17 -23.99 -0.22
C ASP A 14 16.16 -24.80 0.63
N PRO A 15 15.89 -26.09 0.33
CA PRO A 15 14.97 -26.90 1.12
C PRO A 15 15.29 -26.97 2.62
N ASP A 16 16.55 -26.78 3.00
CA ASP A 16 17.00 -26.76 4.40
C ASP A 16 16.99 -25.34 5.02
N GLN A 17 16.62 -24.31 4.26
CA GLN A 17 16.51 -22.93 4.75
C GLN A 17 15.25 -22.75 5.60
N GLU A 18 15.40 -22.24 6.82
CA GLU A 18 14.29 -22.08 7.77
C GLU A 18 13.32 -20.94 7.40
N TYR A 19 13.83 -19.86 6.81
CA TYR A 19 13.08 -18.63 6.50
C TYR A 19 13.02 -18.41 4.99
N TRP A 20 11.93 -17.87 4.44
CA TRP A 20 11.82 -17.56 3.01
C TRP A 20 12.82 -16.48 2.61
N SER A 21 12.89 -15.42 3.41
CA SER A 21 13.80 -14.28 3.29
C SER A 21 14.56 -14.06 4.61
N PRO A 22 15.66 -14.80 4.86
CA PRO A 22 16.43 -14.69 6.10
C PRO A 22 16.87 -13.25 6.40
N GLU A 23 17.25 -12.46 5.38
CA GLU A 23 17.62 -11.05 5.54
C GLU A 23 16.48 -10.22 6.13
N LEU A 24 15.24 -10.44 5.70
CA LEU A 24 14.07 -9.69 6.15
C LEU A 24 13.50 -10.21 7.47
N GLU A 25 13.42 -11.54 7.60
CA GLU A 25 12.75 -12.21 8.71
C GLU A 25 13.60 -12.20 9.99
N THR A 26 14.93 -12.14 9.85
CA THR A 26 15.86 -12.16 11.00
C THR A 26 16.56 -10.81 11.24
N MET A 27 16.18 -9.78 10.47
CA MET A 27 16.73 -8.42 10.57
C MET A 27 16.69 -7.89 12.01
N ALA A 28 17.77 -7.23 12.44
CA ALA A 28 17.80 -6.60 13.75
C ALA A 28 16.68 -5.54 13.87
N PRO A 29 15.98 -5.43 15.02
CA PRO A 29 14.80 -4.55 15.13
C PRO A 29 15.05 -3.09 14.70
N ALA A 30 16.20 -2.50 15.04
CA ALA A 30 16.53 -1.13 14.66
C ALA A 30 16.76 -0.95 13.14
N GLU A 31 17.35 -1.95 12.49
CA GLU A 31 17.54 -1.97 11.04
C GLU A 31 16.20 -2.14 10.33
N ARG A 32 15.34 -3.02 10.86
CA ARG A 32 13.97 -3.22 10.37
C ARG A 32 13.14 -1.94 10.47
N ASP A 33 13.21 -1.21 11.58
CA ASP A 33 12.45 0.02 11.75
C ASP A 33 12.92 1.12 10.79
N SER A 34 14.23 1.20 10.55
CA SER A 34 14.81 2.09 9.53
C SER A 34 14.34 1.70 8.12
N HIS A 35 14.29 0.39 7.84
CA HIS A 35 13.79 -0.15 6.59
C HIS A 35 12.29 0.14 6.37
N ILE A 36 11.47 -0.03 7.40
CA ILE A 36 10.03 0.28 7.40
C ILE A 36 9.81 1.77 7.15
N LEU A 37 10.53 2.65 7.86
CA LEU A 37 10.41 4.09 7.69
C LEU A 37 10.70 4.51 6.25
N ASN A 38 11.75 3.97 5.63
CA ASN A 38 12.06 4.25 4.23
C ASN A 38 10.92 3.83 3.28
N LYS A 39 10.32 2.65 3.49
CA LYS A 39 9.17 2.20 2.69
C LYS A 39 7.94 3.08 2.90
N LEU A 40 7.65 3.49 4.14
CA LEU A 40 6.54 4.38 4.47
C LEU A 40 6.71 5.76 3.83
N GLN A 41 7.90 6.35 3.91
CA GLN A 41 8.20 7.64 3.26
C GLN A 41 7.89 7.60 1.76
N ASN A 42 8.35 6.55 1.07
CA ASN A 42 8.08 6.41 -0.35
C ASN A 42 6.58 6.16 -0.65
N GLN A 43 5.91 5.32 0.15
CA GLN A 43 4.48 5.03 -0.01
C GLN A 43 3.62 6.26 0.19
N VAL A 44 3.83 7.03 1.26
CA VAL A 44 3.02 8.23 1.53
C VAL A 44 3.27 9.29 0.46
N ARG A 45 4.53 9.50 0.06
CA ARG A 45 4.87 10.41 -1.05
C ARG A 45 4.15 10.01 -2.34
N TYR A 46 4.15 8.73 -2.69
CA TYR A 46 3.48 8.24 -3.89
C TYR A 46 1.97 8.50 -3.87
N VAL A 47 1.28 8.14 -2.79
CA VAL A 47 -0.18 8.35 -2.74
C VAL A 47 -0.54 9.83 -2.73
N TYR A 48 0.27 10.67 -2.06
CA TYR A 48 0.07 12.11 -2.06
C TYR A 48 0.31 12.74 -3.43
N GLN A 49 1.24 12.21 -4.23
CA GLN A 49 1.49 12.70 -5.59
C GLN A 49 0.49 12.19 -6.62
N ASN A 50 -0.01 10.96 -6.48
CA ASN A 50 -0.75 10.26 -7.53
C ASN A 50 -2.26 10.13 -7.27
N SER A 51 -2.76 10.54 -6.09
CA SER A 51 -4.18 10.45 -5.77
C SER A 51 -4.72 11.78 -5.25
N GLY A 52 -5.69 12.33 -5.98
CA GLY A 52 -6.46 13.51 -5.54
C GLY A 52 -7.21 13.27 -4.22
N PHE A 53 -7.56 12.02 -3.89
CA PHE A 53 -8.13 11.67 -2.59
C PHE A 53 -7.14 11.96 -1.44
N TYR A 54 -5.95 11.37 -1.46
CA TYR A 54 -4.92 11.58 -0.43
C TYR A 54 -4.40 13.02 -0.35
N GLN A 55 -4.38 13.77 -1.46
CA GLN A 55 -4.09 15.21 -1.43
C GLN A 55 -5.10 15.99 -0.59
N GLU A 56 -6.39 15.67 -0.77
CA GLU A 56 -7.49 16.28 -0.01
C GLU A 56 -7.54 15.75 1.43
N PHE A 57 -7.37 14.44 1.62
CA PHE A 57 -7.45 13.75 2.90
C PHE A 57 -6.39 14.21 3.91
N TYR A 58 -5.20 14.57 3.41
CA TYR A 58 -4.09 15.09 4.22
C TYR A 58 -3.86 16.60 4.12
N LYS A 59 -4.75 17.35 3.46
CA LYS A 59 -4.59 18.79 3.23
C LYS A 59 -4.31 19.60 4.51
N ASP A 60 -4.98 19.23 5.60
CA ASP A 60 -4.88 19.91 6.91
C ASP A 60 -4.11 19.06 7.94
N SER A 61 -3.25 18.14 7.46
CA SER A 61 -2.39 17.32 8.32
C SER A 61 -1.38 18.18 9.08
N ALA A 62 -1.14 17.86 10.35
CA ALA A 62 -0.13 18.55 11.16
C ALA A 62 1.32 18.22 10.72
N VAL A 63 1.50 17.10 10.01
CA VAL A 63 2.77 16.65 9.45
C VAL A 63 2.71 16.69 7.92
N ASP A 64 3.83 16.98 7.27
CA ASP A 64 3.96 16.96 5.80
C ASP A 64 3.99 15.50 5.29
N PRO A 65 2.95 15.03 4.58
CA PRO A 65 2.90 13.66 4.08
C PRO A 65 4.03 13.34 3.08
N ALA A 66 4.55 14.34 2.36
CA ALA A 66 5.61 14.13 1.37
C ALA A 66 7.01 14.03 2.00
N ASN A 67 7.15 14.44 3.26
CA ASN A 67 8.44 14.62 3.94
C ASN A 67 8.44 14.14 5.42
N ILE A 68 7.83 12.99 5.67
CA ILE A 68 7.85 12.34 6.98
C ILE A 68 9.29 11.96 7.34
N SER A 69 9.73 12.30 8.56
CA SER A 69 11.10 12.07 9.02
C SER A 69 11.24 10.95 10.06
N SER A 70 10.13 10.50 10.66
CA SER A 70 10.15 9.43 11.68
C SER A 70 8.87 8.60 11.72
N LEU A 71 8.91 7.46 12.42
CA LEU A 71 7.73 6.62 12.65
C LEU A 71 6.68 7.32 13.53
N GLU A 72 7.12 8.20 14.43
CA GLU A 72 6.25 9.04 15.26
C GLU A 72 5.49 10.06 14.41
N GLU A 73 6.14 10.73 13.45
CA GLU A 73 5.46 11.61 12.51
C GLU A 73 4.47 10.85 11.62
N PHE A 74 4.86 9.67 11.13
CA PHE A 74 3.94 8.80 10.38
C PHE A 74 2.68 8.48 11.18
N SER A 75 2.82 8.21 12.49
CA SER A 75 1.70 7.89 13.38
C SER A 75 0.71 9.04 13.58
N GLN A 76 1.09 10.27 13.25
CA GLN A 76 0.23 11.46 13.34
C GLN A 76 -0.65 11.65 12.10
N LEU A 77 -0.38 10.94 11.01
CA LEU A 77 -1.25 10.97 9.84
C LEU A 77 -2.64 10.46 10.18
N ARG A 78 -3.65 11.10 9.59
CA ARG A 78 -5.04 10.67 9.72
C ARG A 78 -5.22 9.22 9.25
N ILE A 79 -5.94 8.44 10.06
CA ILE A 79 -6.28 7.04 9.73
C ILE A 79 -7.43 7.02 8.72
N LEU A 80 -7.24 6.30 7.61
CA LEU A 80 -8.27 6.03 6.61
C LEU A 80 -9.28 5.00 7.14
N THR A 81 -10.57 5.32 7.08
CA THR A 81 -11.62 4.40 7.53
C THR A 81 -12.35 3.74 6.35
N LYS A 82 -13.08 2.66 6.65
CA LYS A 82 -13.93 1.99 5.66
C LYS A 82 -15.03 2.91 5.11
N GLU A 83 -15.54 3.83 5.92
CA GLU A 83 -16.55 4.80 5.49
C GLU A 83 -15.97 5.83 4.52
N ASP A 84 -14.73 6.29 4.74
CA ASP A 84 -14.04 7.18 3.80
C ASP A 84 -13.88 6.51 2.42
N ILE A 85 -13.44 5.23 2.41
CA ILE A 85 -13.30 4.43 1.19
C ILE A 85 -14.64 4.29 0.46
N ARG A 86 -15.70 3.92 1.18
CA ARG A 86 -17.05 3.77 0.61
C ARG A 86 -17.54 5.07 0.00
N ARG A 87 -17.48 6.17 0.75
CA ARG A 87 -17.91 7.49 0.30
C ARG A 87 -17.14 7.94 -0.94
N GLU A 88 -15.82 7.74 -0.96
CA GLU A 88 -14.99 8.11 -2.10
C GLU A 88 -15.34 7.30 -3.35
N GLN A 89 -15.63 6.00 -3.24
CA GLN A 89 -16.08 5.19 -4.39
C GLN A 89 -17.50 5.53 -4.85
N GLU A 90 -18.37 5.99 -3.95
CA GLU A 90 -19.70 6.48 -4.31
C GLU A 90 -19.64 7.80 -5.08
N LEU A 91 -18.78 8.73 -4.66
CA LEU A 91 -18.58 10.04 -5.31
C LEU A 91 -17.75 9.93 -6.60
N HIS A 92 -16.78 9.02 -6.63
CA HIS A 92 -15.82 8.84 -7.72
C HIS A 92 -15.76 7.38 -8.19
N PRO A 93 -16.85 6.86 -8.78
CA PRO A 93 -16.90 5.47 -9.21
C PRO A 93 -15.93 5.20 -10.39
N PRO A 94 -15.51 3.94 -10.57
CA PRO A 94 -15.85 2.77 -9.74
C PRO A 94 -14.87 2.52 -8.59
N TYR A 95 -13.64 3.05 -8.67
CA TYR A 95 -12.55 2.69 -7.75
C TYR A 95 -12.22 3.77 -6.71
N GLY A 96 -12.73 5.00 -6.84
CA GLY A 96 -12.30 6.15 -6.04
C GLY A 96 -11.04 6.82 -6.62
N ARG A 97 -10.75 8.06 -6.23
CA ARG A 97 -9.53 8.76 -6.67
C ARG A 97 -8.24 8.21 -6.01
N PHE A 98 -8.36 7.28 -5.06
CA PHE A 98 -7.22 6.64 -4.39
C PHE A 98 -6.57 5.50 -5.19
N LEU A 99 -7.08 5.15 -6.38
CA LEU A 99 -6.57 4.04 -7.20
C LEU A 99 -5.07 4.18 -7.55
N CYS A 100 -4.58 5.41 -7.70
CA CYS A 100 -3.18 5.79 -8.04
C CYS A 100 -2.64 5.29 -9.40
N ILE A 101 -3.13 4.17 -9.93
CA ILE A 101 -2.81 3.66 -11.28
C ILE A 101 -3.90 4.07 -12.29
N PRO A 102 -3.58 4.20 -13.59
CA PRO A 102 -4.61 4.43 -14.59
C PRO A 102 -5.50 3.17 -14.73
N PRO A 103 -6.81 3.30 -14.97
CA PRO A 103 -7.74 2.15 -15.02
C PRO A 103 -7.37 1.05 -16.03
N LYS A 104 -6.63 1.37 -17.10
CA LYS A 104 -6.16 0.41 -18.10
C LYS A 104 -5.11 -0.58 -17.56
N ASP A 105 -4.45 -0.24 -16.45
CA ASP A 105 -3.40 -1.06 -15.85
C ASP A 105 -3.96 -1.99 -14.76
N ILE A 106 -5.28 -1.97 -14.54
CA ILE A 106 -5.96 -2.90 -13.64
C ILE A 106 -5.95 -4.30 -14.28
N PHE A 107 -5.37 -5.25 -13.55
CA PHE A 107 -5.30 -6.65 -13.94
C PHE A 107 -6.47 -7.47 -13.38
N ARG A 108 -6.87 -7.20 -12.13
CA ARG A 108 -7.94 -7.92 -11.44
C ARG A 108 -8.92 -6.98 -10.75
N VAL A 109 -10.19 -7.37 -10.76
CA VAL A 109 -11.26 -6.70 -10.01
C VAL A 109 -11.81 -7.65 -8.97
N HIS A 110 -11.72 -7.24 -7.71
CA HIS A 110 -12.29 -7.94 -6.56
C HIS A 110 -13.26 -7.03 -5.82
N GLY A 111 -13.93 -7.54 -4.80
CA GLY A 111 -14.78 -6.70 -3.97
C GLY A 111 -15.30 -7.42 -2.74
N THR A 112 -15.85 -6.65 -1.81
CA THR A 112 -16.52 -7.19 -0.64
C THR A 112 -17.97 -7.57 -0.98
N SER A 113 -18.52 -8.60 -0.35
CA SER A 113 -19.89 -9.07 -0.63
C SER A 113 -21.01 -8.08 -0.24
N GLY A 114 -20.73 -7.08 0.60
CA GLY A 114 -21.63 -5.97 0.94
C GLY A 114 -23.04 -6.40 1.37
N THR A 115 -23.27 -6.69 2.65
CA THR A 115 -24.58 -7.20 3.12
C THR A 115 -25.65 -6.12 3.35
N THR A 116 -25.30 -4.83 3.35
CA THR A 116 -26.23 -3.73 3.67
C THR A 116 -26.08 -2.47 2.80
N GLY A 117 -25.24 -2.49 1.76
CA GLY A 117 -24.95 -1.30 0.93
C GLY A 117 -24.16 -1.62 -0.34
N ARG A 118 -23.70 -0.58 -1.04
CA ARG A 118 -22.89 -0.74 -2.27
C ARG A 118 -21.55 -1.41 -1.92
N PRO A 119 -21.17 -2.51 -2.58
CA PRO A 119 -19.93 -3.21 -2.29
C PRO A 119 -18.71 -2.33 -2.63
N THR A 120 -17.68 -2.40 -1.79
CA THR A 120 -16.37 -1.80 -2.11
C THR A 120 -15.70 -2.65 -3.19
N VAL A 121 -15.19 -1.98 -4.23
CA VAL A 121 -14.50 -2.61 -5.37
C VAL A 121 -13.00 -2.40 -5.23
N PHE A 122 -12.21 -3.42 -5.54
CA PHE A 122 -10.75 -3.38 -5.54
C PHE A 122 -10.26 -3.53 -6.98
N GLY A 123 -9.58 -2.51 -7.51
CA GLY A 123 -8.82 -2.60 -8.75
C GLY A 123 -7.36 -2.87 -8.43
N ILE A 124 -6.86 -4.05 -8.81
CA ILE A 124 -5.50 -4.50 -8.48
C ILE A 124 -4.68 -4.54 -9.78
N GLY A 125 -3.56 -3.81 -9.82
CA GLY A 125 -2.63 -3.81 -10.95
C GLY A 125 -1.80 -5.09 -11.03
N MET A 126 -1.17 -5.35 -12.18
CA MET A 126 -0.32 -6.54 -12.36
C MET A 126 0.81 -6.58 -11.33
N ASP A 127 1.56 -5.49 -11.19
CA ASP A 127 2.68 -5.43 -10.25
C ASP A 127 2.25 -5.69 -8.79
N ASP A 128 1.06 -5.24 -8.39
CA ASP A 128 0.53 -5.53 -7.04
C ASP A 128 0.08 -6.98 -6.91
N TRP A 129 -0.42 -7.58 -8.00
CA TRP A 129 -0.77 -9.00 -8.04
C TRP A 129 0.46 -9.89 -7.82
N ASP A 130 1.59 -9.54 -8.45
CA ASP A 130 2.84 -10.27 -8.29
C ASP A 130 3.39 -10.13 -6.86
N ARG A 131 3.32 -8.93 -6.26
CA ARG A 131 3.69 -8.72 -4.85
C ARG A 131 2.83 -9.50 -3.87
N ILE A 132 1.53 -9.64 -4.16
CA ILE A 132 0.62 -10.45 -3.34
C ILE A 132 1.01 -11.93 -3.42
N ALA A 133 1.40 -12.42 -4.60
CA ALA A 133 1.82 -13.81 -4.76
C ALA A 133 3.05 -14.12 -3.88
N GLU A 134 4.02 -13.22 -3.83
CA GLU A 134 5.20 -13.37 -2.97
C GLU A 134 4.86 -13.40 -1.47
N ALA A 135 3.94 -12.55 -1.01
CA ALA A 135 3.56 -12.50 0.40
C ALA A 135 2.86 -13.78 0.92
N HIS A 136 2.47 -14.68 0.01
CA HIS A 136 1.81 -15.94 0.29
C HIS A 136 2.67 -17.18 0.01
N ALA A 137 3.93 -16.98 -0.40
CA ALA A 137 4.94 -18.02 -0.54
C ALA A 137 5.57 -18.35 0.82
#